data_AF-A0AA38G2U2-F1
#
_entry.id   AF-A0AA38G2U2-F1
#
_cell.length_a   1.000
_cell.length_b   1.000
_cell.length_c   1.000
_cell.angle_alpha   90.00
_cell.angle_beta   90.00
_cell.angle_gamma   90.00
#
_symmetry.space_group_name_H-M   'P 1'
#
loop_
_entity.id
_entity.type
_entity.pdbx_description
1 polymer ?
#
loop_
_entity_poly.entity_id
_entity_poly.type
_entity_poly.pdbx_seq_one_letter_code
_entity_poly.pdbx_strand_id
1 'polypeptide(L)'
;MRSSLQQCLNVSDQKFIDHLHRSFNDPQLAAIQWAAMHTAAGTNGVGSARRQEPWPFTLVQGPPGTGKTHTVWGMLNVIHLVQYEHYYGALLKKLAPESYRQSYNNANSIGTGSIDDVIQSMDRTLFRMLPKLCPKPRMLVCAPSNAATDELLQRVLDSGFIDGEMKVYRPDVARVGVGSQNRAAQAVSVEHRTEILLGKCREEVIGYMQQLQGREVNLSQKISGLQRELSATAAAGRSQGTVGVDPDVLVARDHSRDQLLQNLAAVVEERDKVLVELSCLFILESRFRPGGEFNMEEARSNLEASFASEAEIAFTTVSSTDPKLFQRLAHGFDMVVIDEATS
;
A
#
# COMPACT_ATOMS: atom_id res chain seq x y z
N MET A 1 -27.21 -1.21 -10.29
CA MET A 1 -26.44 -1.25 -9.03
C MET A 1 -25.37 -2.35 -9.06
N ARG A 2 -25.70 -3.65 -9.24
CA ARG A 2 -24.68 -4.73 -9.36
C ARG A 2 -23.63 -4.50 -10.47
N SER A 3 -24.04 -3.97 -11.61
CA SER A 3 -23.15 -3.69 -12.76
C SER A 3 -22.14 -2.56 -12.51
N SER A 4 -22.47 -1.58 -11.66
CA SER A 4 -21.60 -0.43 -11.37
C SER A 4 -20.47 -0.79 -10.41
N LEU A 5 -20.71 -1.70 -9.45
CA LEU A 5 -19.65 -2.28 -8.62
C LEU A 5 -18.65 -3.08 -9.45
N GLN A 6 -19.13 -3.98 -10.32
CA GLN A 6 -18.27 -4.78 -11.18
C GLN A 6 -17.38 -3.92 -12.08
N GLN A 7 -17.91 -2.80 -12.57
CA GLN A 7 -17.20 -1.90 -13.48
C GLN A 7 -16.14 -1.03 -12.77
N CYS A 8 -16.34 -0.70 -11.49
CA CYS A 8 -15.38 0.12 -10.72
C CYS A 8 -14.41 -0.71 -9.90
N LEU A 9 -14.81 -1.89 -9.46
CA LEU A 9 -13.95 -2.73 -8.66
C LEU A 9 -12.96 -3.52 -9.50
N ASN A 10 -13.25 -3.85 -10.75
CA ASN A 10 -12.49 -4.84 -11.54
C ASN A 10 -12.30 -6.21 -10.83
N VAL A 11 -12.79 -6.34 -9.59
CA VAL A 11 -13.09 -7.54 -8.83
C VAL A 11 -14.18 -8.26 -9.58
N SER A 12 -13.72 -9.09 -10.51
CA SER A 12 -14.52 -10.09 -11.22
C SER A 12 -15.07 -11.15 -10.26
N ASP A 13 -14.74 -11.07 -8.97
CA ASP A 13 -15.09 -12.09 -7.99
C ASP A 13 -16.50 -11.86 -7.41
N GLN A 14 -17.45 -12.59 -7.98
CA GLN A 14 -18.84 -12.66 -7.54
C GLN A 14 -18.94 -12.93 -6.02
N LYS A 15 -17.99 -13.66 -5.43
CA LYS A 15 -17.97 -13.99 -4.01
C LYS A 15 -17.85 -12.74 -3.13
N PHE A 16 -16.99 -11.80 -3.52
CA PHE A 16 -16.80 -10.56 -2.76
C PHE A 16 -18.03 -9.66 -2.81
N ILE A 17 -18.67 -9.56 -3.98
CA ILE A 17 -19.93 -8.83 -4.14
C ILE A 17 -21.04 -9.45 -3.29
N ASP A 18 -21.15 -10.78 -3.29
CA ASP A 18 -22.11 -11.50 -2.46
C ASP A 18 -21.84 -11.30 -0.97
N HIS A 19 -20.57 -11.22 -0.57
CA HIS A 19 -20.18 -10.88 0.79
C HIS A 19 -20.65 -9.47 1.18
N LEU A 20 -20.40 -8.45 0.34
CA LEU A 20 -20.85 -7.09 0.62
C LEU A 20 -22.38 -7.02 0.79
N HIS A 21 -23.14 -7.73 -0.05
CA HIS A 21 -24.60 -7.81 0.07
C HIS A 21 -25.09 -8.53 1.34
N ARG A 22 -24.29 -9.42 1.94
CA ARG A 22 -24.62 -10.08 3.21
C ARG A 22 -24.22 -9.24 4.42
N SER A 23 -23.17 -8.44 4.28
CA SER A 23 -22.57 -7.66 5.37
C SER A 23 -23.19 -6.26 5.51
N PHE A 24 -23.75 -5.68 4.45
CA PHE A 24 -24.27 -4.31 4.43
C PHE A 24 -25.71 -4.26 3.91
N ASN A 25 -26.52 -3.37 4.49
CA ASN A 25 -27.85 -3.08 3.95
C ASN A 25 -27.77 -2.19 2.70
N ASP A 26 -28.89 -2.02 1.99
CA ASP A 26 -28.90 -1.30 0.70
C ASP A 26 -28.36 0.15 0.77
N PRO A 27 -28.74 1.00 1.75
CA PRO A 27 -28.14 2.33 1.90
C PRO A 27 -26.63 2.31 2.16
N GLN A 28 -26.15 1.40 3.01
CA GLN A 28 -24.73 1.28 3.32
C GLN A 28 -23.94 0.81 2.09
N LEU A 29 -24.47 -0.17 1.36
CA LEU A 29 -23.86 -0.67 0.14
C LEU A 29 -23.80 0.42 -0.94
N ALA A 30 -24.85 1.23 -1.07
CA ALA A 30 -24.84 2.39 -1.96
C ALA A 30 -23.74 3.40 -1.57
N ALA A 31 -23.57 3.69 -0.27
CA ALA A 31 -22.51 4.58 0.19
C ALA A 31 -21.10 4.05 -0.13
N ILE A 32 -20.87 2.75 0.10
CA ILE A 32 -19.62 2.06 -0.24
C ILE A 32 -19.35 2.13 -1.76
N GLN A 33 -20.39 1.87 -2.56
CA GLN A 33 -20.34 1.97 -4.01
C GLN A 33 -19.89 3.35 -4.48
N TRP A 34 -20.58 4.39 -4.01
CA TRP A 34 -20.29 5.76 -4.43
C TRP A 34 -18.86 6.18 -4.08
N ALA A 35 -18.37 5.81 -2.89
CA ALA A 35 -16.99 6.10 -2.50
C ALA A 35 -15.96 5.40 -3.38
N ALA A 36 -16.19 4.13 -3.72
CA ALA A 36 -15.33 3.38 -4.63
C ALA A 36 -15.31 3.98 -6.05
N MET A 37 -16.48 4.32 -6.59
CA MET A 37 -16.61 4.94 -7.92
C MET A 37 -15.87 6.28 -8.00
N HIS A 38 -15.98 7.10 -6.96
CA HIS A 38 -15.26 8.37 -6.86
C HIS A 38 -13.74 8.19 -6.90
N THR A 39 -13.25 7.18 -6.19
CA THR A 39 -11.81 6.87 -6.13
C THR A 39 -11.30 6.38 -7.49
N ALA A 40 -12.00 5.43 -8.11
CA ALA A 40 -11.61 4.85 -9.40
C ALA A 40 -11.65 5.86 -10.56
N ALA A 41 -12.53 6.86 -10.49
CA ALA A 41 -12.60 7.92 -11.51
C ALA A 41 -11.40 8.88 -11.45
N GLY A 42 -10.79 9.08 -10.27
CA GLY A 42 -9.64 9.96 -10.08
C GLY A 42 -8.28 9.35 -10.42
N THR A 43 -8.17 8.02 -10.47
CA THR A 43 -6.91 7.28 -10.71
C THR A 43 -6.55 7.10 -12.19
N ASN A 44 -7.48 7.36 -13.11
CA ASN A 44 -7.24 7.31 -14.55
C ASN A 44 -6.51 8.58 -15.01
N GLY A 45 -5.17 8.50 -15.07
CA GLY A 45 -4.35 9.55 -15.66
C GLY A 45 -4.78 9.91 -17.08
N VAL A 46 -4.99 11.21 -17.31
CA VAL A 46 -4.98 11.97 -18.58
C VAL A 46 -5.00 11.11 -19.85
N GLY A 47 -6.18 10.58 -20.20
CA GLY A 47 -6.31 9.84 -21.45
C GLY A 47 -7.62 9.07 -21.58
N SER A 48 -8.61 9.72 -22.19
CA SER A 48 -9.80 9.09 -22.77
C SER A 48 -10.87 8.55 -21.81
N ALA A 49 -11.79 9.42 -21.40
CA ALA A 49 -13.23 9.34 -21.72
C ALA A 49 -14.06 10.22 -20.76
N ARG A 50 -14.76 11.21 -21.34
CA ARG A 50 -15.83 12.06 -20.77
C ARG A 50 -15.60 12.66 -19.37
N ARG A 51 -15.29 13.97 -19.37
CA ARG A 51 -15.35 14.93 -18.26
C ARG A 51 -16.67 14.84 -17.47
N GLN A 52 -16.73 14.03 -16.43
CA GLN A 52 -17.41 14.42 -15.20
C GLN A 52 -16.29 14.75 -14.23
N GLU A 53 -16.20 16.02 -13.82
CA GLU A 53 -15.38 16.40 -12.67
C GLU A 53 -15.80 15.49 -11.51
N PRO A 54 -14.92 14.63 -10.97
CA PRO A 54 -15.27 13.86 -9.80
C PRO A 54 -15.62 14.85 -8.69
N TRP A 55 -16.82 14.74 -8.11
CA TRP A 55 -17.19 15.63 -7.00
C TRP A 55 -16.12 15.57 -5.91
N PRO A 56 -15.65 16.71 -5.39
CA PRO A 56 -14.49 16.75 -4.51
C PRO A 56 -14.75 16.12 -3.13
N PHE A 57 -16.01 15.78 -2.81
CA PHE A 57 -16.39 15.15 -1.56
C PHE A 57 -17.60 14.21 -1.74
N THR A 58 -17.67 13.17 -0.92
CA THR A 58 -18.83 12.29 -0.77
C THR A 58 -19.35 12.43 0.66
N LEU A 59 -20.65 12.70 0.81
CA LEU A 59 -21.31 12.78 2.12
C LEU A 59 -22.14 11.53 2.36
N VAL A 60 -21.88 10.86 3.48
CA VAL A 60 -22.66 9.71 3.93
C VAL A 60 -23.36 10.08 5.22
N GLN A 61 -24.68 10.24 5.18
CA GLN A 61 -25.49 10.60 6.34
C GLN A 61 -26.25 9.39 6.88
N GLY A 62 -26.17 9.18 8.19
CA GLY A 62 -26.90 8.12 8.89
C GLY A 62 -27.35 8.56 10.29
N PRO A 63 -28.63 8.37 10.66
CA PRO A 63 -29.11 8.60 12.03
C PRO A 63 -28.27 7.88 13.11
N PRO A 64 -28.46 8.22 14.41
CA PRO A 64 -27.86 7.46 15.50
C PRO A 64 -28.21 5.97 15.40
N GLY A 65 -27.21 5.10 15.60
CA GLY A 65 -27.41 3.63 15.57
C GLY A 65 -27.45 2.99 14.18
N THR A 66 -27.34 3.72 13.06
CA THR A 66 -27.37 3.12 11.71
C THR A 66 -26.05 2.53 11.22
N GLY A 67 -25.10 2.29 12.14
CA GLY A 67 -23.83 1.65 11.84
C GLY A 67 -22.89 2.47 10.96
N LYS A 68 -22.80 3.80 11.13
CA LYS A 68 -21.91 4.68 10.34
C LYS A 68 -20.46 4.19 10.31
N THR A 69 -19.87 3.94 11.47
CA THR A 69 -18.50 3.40 11.61
C THR A 69 -18.34 2.02 10.93
N HIS A 70 -19.42 1.21 10.87
CA HIS A 70 -19.39 -0.06 10.14
C HIS A 70 -19.38 0.18 8.63
N THR A 71 -20.18 1.12 8.14
CA THR A 71 -20.14 1.57 6.75
C THR A 71 -18.77 2.12 6.37
N VAL A 72 -18.15 2.95 7.23
CA VAL A 72 -16.81 3.50 7.02
C VAL A 72 -15.76 2.39 6.91
N TRP A 73 -15.81 1.37 7.78
CA TRP A 73 -14.95 0.19 7.64
C TRP A 73 -15.12 -0.51 6.28
N GLY A 74 -16.36 -0.68 5.81
CA GLY A 74 -16.65 -1.22 4.47
C GLY A 74 -16.14 -0.35 3.33
N MET A 75 -16.25 0.97 3.47
CA MET A 75 -15.71 1.94 2.51
C MET A 75 -14.19 1.83 2.44
N LEU A 76 -13.49 1.80 3.58
CA LEU A 76 -12.03 1.66 3.63
C LEU A 76 -11.56 0.37 2.97
N ASN A 77 -12.22 -0.77 3.22
CA ASN A 77 -11.87 -2.04 2.57
C ASN A 77 -11.98 -1.92 1.03
N VAL A 78 -13.14 -1.50 0.53
CA VAL A 78 -13.39 -1.43 -0.92
C VAL A 78 -12.48 -0.41 -1.61
N ILE A 79 -12.28 0.77 -1.01
CA ILE A 79 -11.36 1.78 -1.53
C ILE A 79 -9.93 1.25 -1.55
N HIS A 80 -9.52 0.52 -0.51
CA HIS A 80 -8.15 -0.02 -0.40
C HIS A 80 -7.90 -0.99 -1.54
N LEU A 81 -8.82 -1.94 -1.76
CA LEU A 81 -8.74 -2.87 -2.88
C LEU A 81 -8.60 -2.16 -4.23
N VAL A 82 -9.46 -1.19 -4.53
CA VAL A 82 -9.43 -0.45 -5.80
C VAL A 82 -8.09 0.25 -5.99
N GLN A 83 -7.63 0.99 -4.99
CA GLN A 83 -6.38 1.74 -5.10
C GLN A 83 -5.16 0.82 -5.21
N TYR A 84 -5.15 -0.28 -4.45
CA TYR A 84 -4.04 -1.22 -4.45
C TYR A 84 -3.98 -2.06 -5.72
N GLU A 85 -5.11 -2.40 -6.35
CA GLU A 85 -5.11 -3.03 -7.67
C GLU A 85 -4.42 -2.14 -8.72
N HIS A 86 -4.77 -0.84 -8.75
CA HIS A 86 -4.11 0.12 -9.64
C HIS A 86 -2.62 0.27 -9.33
N TYR A 87 -2.27 0.37 -8.05
CA TYR A 87 -0.89 0.49 -7.59
C TYR A 87 -0.04 -0.71 -8.03
N TYR A 88 -0.49 -1.93 -7.73
CA TYR A 88 0.23 -3.14 -8.13
C TYR A 88 0.32 -3.27 -9.65
N GLY A 89 -0.74 -2.94 -10.38
CA GLY A 89 -0.68 -2.88 -11.84
C GLY A 89 0.38 -1.90 -12.37
N ALA A 90 0.51 -0.71 -11.75
CA ALA A 90 1.53 0.26 -12.11
C ALA A 90 2.95 -0.17 -11.70
N LEU A 91 3.09 -0.77 -10.52
CA LEU A 91 4.35 -1.28 -9.99
C LEU A 91 4.90 -2.41 -10.88
N LEU A 92 4.06 -3.40 -11.20
CA LEU A 92 4.44 -4.54 -12.02
C LEU A 92 4.83 -4.15 -13.45
N LYS A 93 4.15 -3.16 -14.04
CA LYS A 93 4.55 -2.58 -15.33
C LYS A 93 5.98 -2.05 -15.34
N LYS A 94 6.48 -1.55 -14.21
CA LYS A 94 7.84 -1.01 -14.06
C LYS A 94 8.86 -2.07 -13.67
N LEU A 95 8.45 -3.03 -12.83
CA LEU A 95 9.31 -4.11 -12.34
C LEU A 95 9.55 -5.22 -13.37
N ALA A 96 8.56 -5.51 -14.21
CA ALA A 96 8.60 -6.58 -15.20
C ALA A 96 7.89 -6.15 -16.51
N PRO A 97 8.42 -5.16 -17.25
CA PRO A 97 7.77 -4.58 -18.43
C PRO A 97 7.56 -5.60 -19.57
N GLU A 98 8.46 -6.58 -19.73
CA GLU A 98 8.31 -7.64 -20.73
C GLU A 98 7.16 -8.60 -20.42
N SER A 99 6.93 -8.89 -19.13
CA SER A 99 5.90 -9.83 -18.68
C SER A 99 4.50 -9.21 -18.74
N TYR A 100 4.38 -7.88 -18.68
CA TYR A 100 3.11 -7.16 -18.81
C TYR A 100 2.72 -6.88 -20.29
N ARG A 101 3.69 -6.77 -21.20
CA ARG A 101 3.46 -6.46 -22.63
C ARG A 101 2.80 -7.59 -23.44
N GLN A 102 2.62 -8.78 -22.88
CA GLN A 102 2.04 -9.93 -23.60
C GLN A 102 0.57 -9.75 -24.03
N SER A 103 -0.12 -8.68 -23.60
CA SER A 103 -1.52 -8.46 -24.01
C SER A 103 -1.73 -7.63 -25.28
N TYR A 104 -0.77 -6.78 -25.72
CA TYR A 104 -0.94 -6.01 -26.97
C TYR A 104 0.42 -5.66 -27.61
N ASN A 105 0.60 -6.15 -28.84
CA ASN A 105 1.67 -5.87 -29.80
C ASN A 105 2.96 -6.72 -29.74
N ASN A 106 3.06 -7.59 -30.75
CA ASN A 106 4.32 -8.11 -31.30
C ASN A 106 5.16 -6.95 -31.86
N ALA A 107 6.29 -6.65 -31.23
CA ALA A 107 7.40 -5.99 -31.91
C ALA A 107 8.70 -6.65 -31.48
N ASN A 108 9.41 -7.19 -32.47
CA ASN A 108 10.72 -7.80 -32.34
C ASN A 108 11.73 -6.83 -31.70
N SER A 109 12.57 -7.34 -30.80
CA SER A 109 13.95 -6.85 -30.72
C SER A 109 14.89 -7.96 -30.26
N ILE A 110 16.08 -7.96 -30.87
CA ILE A 110 17.14 -8.97 -30.82
C ILE A 110 18.35 -8.39 -30.08
N GLY A 111 19.03 -9.24 -29.29
CA GLY A 111 20.47 -9.14 -28.93
C GLY A 111 20.79 -8.22 -27.75
N THR A 112 21.85 -8.39 -26.96
CA THR A 112 23.04 -9.26 -26.94
C THR A 112 23.81 -8.92 -25.64
N GLY A 113 24.64 -9.83 -25.11
CA GLY A 113 25.37 -9.69 -23.84
C GLY A 113 26.30 -8.46 -23.72
N SER A 114 26.69 -8.15 -22.46
CA SER A 114 27.29 -6.91 -21.93
C SER A 114 26.28 -5.84 -21.46
N ILE A 115 24.99 -6.11 -21.62
CA ILE A 115 23.89 -5.24 -21.18
C ILE A 115 23.43 -5.60 -19.75
N ASP A 116 23.68 -6.82 -19.26
CA ASP A 116 23.21 -7.29 -17.94
C ASP A 116 23.78 -6.48 -16.77
N ASP A 117 25.05 -6.08 -16.78
CA ASP A 117 25.63 -5.24 -15.71
C ASP A 117 25.06 -3.82 -15.73
N VAL A 118 24.77 -3.30 -16.93
CA VAL A 118 24.14 -1.99 -17.11
C VAL A 118 22.67 -2.05 -16.68
N ILE A 119 21.94 -3.11 -17.04
CA ILE A 119 20.57 -3.40 -16.56
C ILE A 119 20.58 -3.53 -15.05
N GLN A 120 21.53 -4.25 -14.44
CA GLN A 120 21.59 -4.41 -12.98
C GLN A 120 21.88 -3.08 -12.26
N SER A 121 22.72 -2.21 -12.85
CA SER A 121 22.97 -0.85 -12.35
C SER A 121 21.75 0.08 -12.52
N MET A 122 21.01 -0.08 -13.61
CA MET A 122 19.75 0.62 -13.85
C MET A 122 18.66 0.12 -12.91
N ASP A 123 18.55 -1.18 -12.67
CA ASP A 123 17.61 -1.80 -11.73
C ASP A 123 17.84 -1.28 -10.33
N ARG A 124 19.09 -1.24 -9.85
CA ARG A 124 19.41 -0.66 -8.54
C ARG A 124 19.00 0.81 -8.43
N THR A 125 19.11 1.56 -9.52
CA THR A 125 18.66 2.96 -9.59
C THR A 125 17.13 3.05 -9.66
N LEU A 126 16.47 2.18 -10.42
CA LEU A 126 15.02 2.06 -10.52
C LEU A 126 14.43 1.72 -9.16
N PHE A 127 14.97 0.75 -8.42
CA PHE A 127 14.50 0.41 -7.08
C PHE A 127 14.58 1.59 -6.11
N ARG A 128 15.60 2.44 -6.23
CA ARG A 128 15.68 3.68 -5.43
C ARG A 128 14.64 4.73 -5.85
N MET A 129 14.22 4.72 -7.12
CA MET A 129 13.25 5.66 -7.68
C MET A 129 11.80 5.14 -7.66
N LEU A 130 11.59 3.83 -7.52
CA LEU A 130 10.28 3.18 -7.57
C LEU A 130 9.27 3.79 -6.59
N PRO A 131 9.64 4.06 -5.32
CA PRO A 131 8.71 4.72 -4.39
C PRO A 131 8.23 6.10 -4.88
N LYS A 132 9.04 6.81 -5.66
CA LYS A 132 8.68 8.11 -6.25
C LYS A 132 7.89 7.97 -7.55
N LEU A 133 8.18 6.92 -8.31
CA LEU A 133 7.56 6.66 -9.60
C LEU A 133 6.17 6.02 -9.44
N CYS A 134 6.02 5.15 -8.46
CA CYS A 134 4.79 4.49 -8.06
C CYS A 134 4.61 4.71 -6.55
N PRO A 135 4.14 5.87 -6.12
CA PRO A 135 3.82 6.07 -4.71
C PRO A 135 2.71 5.09 -4.30
N LYS A 136 2.86 4.51 -3.11
CA LYS A 136 1.80 3.69 -2.51
C LYS A 136 0.59 4.57 -2.21
N PRO A 137 -0.64 4.12 -2.51
CA PRO A 137 -1.85 4.84 -2.15
C PRO A 137 -1.98 4.95 -0.63
N ARG A 138 -2.33 6.13 -0.13
CA ARG A 138 -2.45 6.38 1.32
C ARG A 138 -3.76 7.04 1.69
N MET A 139 -4.34 6.57 2.79
CA MET A 139 -5.60 7.09 3.34
C MET A 139 -5.38 7.72 4.71
N LEU A 140 -6.03 8.85 4.96
CA LEU A 140 -6.13 9.47 6.28
C LEU A 140 -7.54 9.27 6.80
N VAL A 141 -7.67 8.73 8.01
CA VAL A 141 -8.93 8.55 8.71
C VAL A 141 -8.94 9.45 9.93
N CYS A 142 -9.88 10.39 9.96
CA CYS A 142 -10.08 11.33 11.04
C CYS A 142 -11.36 11.02 11.80
N ALA A 143 -11.34 11.17 13.12
CA ALA A 143 -12.54 11.16 13.96
C ALA A 143 -12.51 12.33 14.96
N PRO A 144 -13.62 12.70 15.61
CA PRO A 144 -13.67 13.86 16.51
C PRO A 144 -12.99 13.61 17.86
N SER A 145 -12.80 12.35 18.27
CA SER A 145 -12.19 11.99 19.55
C SER A 145 -11.27 10.79 19.43
N ASN A 146 -10.32 10.65 20.38
CA ASN A 146 -9.43 9.50 20.44
C ASN A 146 -10.21 8.18 20.53
N ALA A 147 -11.30 8.14 21.29
CA ALA A 147 -12.12 6.94 21.45
C ALA A 147 -12.79 6.51 20.14
N ALA A 148 -13.33 7.45 19.37
CA ALA A 148 -13.94 7.18 18.06
C ALA A 148 -12.89 6.69 17.05
N THR A 149 -11.71 7.34 17.02
CA THR A 149 -10.59 6.91 16.19
C THR A 149 -10.15 5.48 16.54
N ASP A 150 -9.99 5.19 17.83
CA ASP A 150 -9.50 3.91 18.34
C ASP A 150 -10.52 2.77 18.11
N GLU A 151 -11.83 3.06 18.15
CA GLU A 151 -12.89 2.09 17.83
C GLU A 151 -12.78 1.60 16.38
N LEU A 152 -12.69 2.54 15.42
CA LEU A 152 -12.59 2.19 14.01
C LEU A 152 -11.25 1.50 13.70
N LEU A 153 -10.15 2.01 14.26
CA LEU A 153 -8.82 1.39 14.14
C LEU A 153 -8.84 -0.05 14.66
N GLN A 154 -9.45 -0.28 15.83
CA GLN A 154 -9.55 -1.62 16.40
C GLN A 154 -10.33 -2.56 15.47
N ARG A 155 -11.40 -2.10 14.81
CA ARG A 155 -12.11 -2.93 13.81
C ARG A 155 -11.20 -3.35 12.65
N VAL A 156 -10.36 -2.45 12.15
CA VAL A 156 -9.39 -2.76 11.10
C VAL A 156 -8.34 -3.77 11.59
N LEU A 157 -7.84 -3.62 12.83
CA LEU A 157 -6.86 -4.53 13.41
C LEU A 157 -7.43 -5.92 13.72
N ASP A 158 -8.63 -5.98 14.31
CA ASP A 158 -9.25 -7.22 14.76
C ASP A 158 -9.89 -7.97 13.57
N SER A 159 -10.79 -7.30 12.84
CA SER A 159 -11.56 -7.91 11.74
C SER A 159 -10.79 -7.96 10.44
N GLY A 160 -9.79 -7.10 10.25
CA GLY A 160 -9.08 -6.96 8.97
C GLY A 160 -9.98 -6.41 7.87
N PHE A 161 -9.48 -6.52 6.64
CA PHE A 161 -10.19 -6.34 5.39
C PHE A 161 -10.34 -7.68 4.68
N ILE A 162 -11.24 -7.75 3.71
CA ILE A 162 -11.54 -8.97 2.95
C ILE A 162 -11.23 -8.69 1.49
N ASP A 163 -10.40 -9.52 0.86
CA ASP A 163 -10.06 -9.40 -0.56
C ASP A 163 -11.08 -10.08 -1.49
N GLY A 164 -10.80 -10.02 -2.80
CA GLY A 164 -11.61 -10.69 -3.83
C GLY A 164 -11.74 -12.20 -3.61
N GLU A 165 -10.70 -12.85 -3.07
CA GLU A 165 -10.64 -14.29 -2.81
C GLU A 165 -11.28 -14.69 -1.47
N MET A 166 -11.95 -13.76 -0.79
CA MET A 166 -12.55 -13.95 0.54
C MET A 166 -11.54 -14.19 1.66
N LYS A 167 -10.27 -13.84 1.46
CA LYS A 167 -9.24 -13.92 2.50
C LYS A 167 -9.19 -12.63 3.30
N VAL A 168 -8.96 -12.79 4.61
CA VAL A 168 -8.75 -11.66 5.50
C VAL A 168 -7.31 -11.19 5.38
N TYR A 169 -7.11 -9.91 5.07
CA TYR A 169 -5.82 -9.25 5.08
C TYR A 169 -5.86 -8.02 6.00
N ARG A 170 -4.69 -7.49 6.36
CA ARG A 170 -4.58 -6.30 7.22
C ARG A 170 -3.66 -5.29 6.54
N PRO A 171 -4.16 -4.10 6.18
CA PRO A 171 -3.30 -3.04 5.67
C PRO A 171 -2.34 -2.58 6.76
N ASP A 172 -1.18 -2.00 6.39
CA ASP A 172 -0.33 -1.37 7.40
C ASP A 172 -1.01 -0.08 7.88
N VAL A 173 -1.25 -0.01 9.18
CA VAL A 173 -1.95 1.12 9.81
C VAL A 173 -1.04 1.83 10.80
N ALA A 174 -1.25 3.14 10.95
CA ALA A 174 -0.61 3.95 11.98
C ALA A 174 -1.64 4.75 12.76
N ARG A 175 -1.47 4.84 14.07
CA ARG A 175 -2.20 5.78 14.93
C ARG A 175 -1.32 6.99 15.18
N VAL A 176 -1.78 8.16 14.77
CA VAL A 176 -1.10 9.45 14.95
C VAL A 176 -1.86 10.27 15.98
N GLY A 177 -1.18 10.74 17.01
CA GLY A 177 -1.71 11.55 18.09
C GLY A 177 -1.66 10.82 19.44
N VAL A 178 -1.39 11.60 20.49
CA VAL A 178 -1.27 11.12 21.87
C VAL A 178 -2.63 10.81 22.51
N GLY A 179 -2.60 10.01 23.58
CA GLY A 179 -3.74 9.83 24.48
C GLY A 179 -4.67 8.67 24.13
N SER A 180 -4.19 7.69 23.35
CA SER A 180 -4.89 6.40 23.22
C SER A 180 -4.72 5.57 24.49
N GLN A 181 -5.84 5.08 25.03
CA GLN A 181 -5.88 4.13 26.14
C GLN A 181 -6.03 2.68 25.67
N ASN A 182 -6.20 2.47 24.36
CA ASN A 182 -6.38 1.16 23.77
C ASN A 182 -5.01 0.53 23.44
N ARG A 183 -4.77 -0.68 23.95
CA ARG A 183 -3.51 -1.41 23.71
C ARG A 183 -3.25 -1.68 22.23
N ALA A 184 -4.29 -1.98 21.45
CA ALA A 184 -4.16 -2.23 20.02
C ALA A 184 -3.72 -0.95 19.27
N ALA A 185 -4.28 0.19 19.65
CA ALA A 185 -3.91 1.49 19.09
C ALA A 185 -2.50 1.94 19.53
N GLN A 186 -2.07 1.63 20.76
CA GLN A 186 -0.71 1.87 21.21
C GLN A 186 0.33 1.05 20.42
N ALA A 187 0.01 -0.19 20.05
CA ALA A 187 0.90 -1.05 19.27
C ALA A 187 1.21 -0.48 17.87
N VAL A 188 0.31 0.33 17.32
CA VAL A 188 0.47 1.00 16.03
C VAL A 188 0.65 2.53 16.16
N SER A 189 0.88 3.04 17.38
CA SER A 189 1.10 4.46 17.62
C SER A 189 2.48 4.91 17.13
N VAL A 190 2.48 5.98 16.35
CA VAL A 190 3.69 6.61 15.81
C VAL A 190 4.58 7.14 16.94
N GLU A 191 4.00 7.80 17.93
CA GLU A 191 4.69 8.33 19.10
C GLU A 191 5.27 7.19 19.93
N HIS A 192 4.48 6.14 20.19
CA HIS A 192 4.93 5.01 21.00
C HIS A 192 6.09 4.26 20.33
N ARG A 193 5.98 3.99 19.02
CA ARG A 193 7.07 3.38 18.23
C ARG A 193 8.33 4.24 18.25
N THR A 194 8.18 5.57 18.20
CA THR A 194 9.29 6.51 18.26
C THR A 194 10.01 6.46 19.62
N GLU A 195 9.27 6.50 20.72
CA GLU A 195 9.86 6.41 22.06
C GLU A 195 10.55 5.06 22.32
N ILE A 196 9.98 3.95 21.84
CA ILE A 196 10.65 2.64 21.89
C ILE A 196 11.99 2.69 21.17
N LEU A 197 12.04 3.26 19.97
CA LEU A 197 13.26 3.30 19.18
C LEU A 197 14.32 4.22 19.81
N LEU A 198 13.90 5.40 20.28
CA LEU A 198 14.77 6.37 20.97
C LEU A 198 15.35 5.82 22.29
N GLY A 199 14.65 4.87 22.93
CA GLY A 199 15.08 4.19 24.15
C GLY A 199 16.15 3.11 23.95
N LYS A 200 16.47 2.72 22.72
CA LYS A 200 17.46 1.65 22.45
C LYS A 200 18.89 2.08 22.75
N CYS A 201 19.69 1.13 23.27
CA CYS A 201 21.11 1.34 23.47
C CYS A 201 21.91 1.17 22.16
N ARG A 202 23.19 1.56 22.20
CA ARG A 202 24.08 1.52 21.02
C ARG A 202 24.21 0.11 20.45
N GLU A 203 24.39 -0.89 21.32
CA GLU A 203 24.56 -2.28 20.93
C GLU A 203 23.30 -2.82 20.26
N GLU A 204 22.12 -2.47 20.77
CA GLU A 204 20.84 -2.80 20.14
C GLU A 204 20.73 -2.15 18.75
N VAL A 205 20.97 -0.85 18.63
CA VAL A 205 20.87 -0.15 17.33
C VAL A 205 21.80 -0.77 16.30
N ILE A 206 23.07 -1.01 16.65
CA ILE A 206 24.05 -1.63 15.75
C ILE A 206 23.63 -3.06 15.37
N GLY A 207 23.17 -3.86 16.34
CA GLY A 207 22.71 -5.23 16.08
C GLY A 207 21.53 -5.28 15.11
N TYR A 208 20.53 -4.42 15.32
CA TYR A 208 19.37 -4.31 14.42
C TYR A 208 19.77 -3.85 13.02
N MET A 209 20.69 -2.87 12.91
CA MET A 209 21.20 -2.43 11.60
C MET A 209 21.88 -3.56 10.84
N GLN A 210 22.74 -4.34 11.49
CA GLN A 210 23.41 -5.48 10.85
C GLN A 210 22.41 -6.56 10.40
N GLN A 211 21.41 -6.86 11.23
CA GLN A 211 20.34 -7.79 10.87
C GLN A 211 19.54 -7.31 9.65
N LEU A 212 19.13 -6.05 9.64
CA LEU A 212 18.37 -5.46 8.54
C LEU A 212 19.20 -5.36 7.26
N GLN A 213 20.50 -5.05 7.34
CA GLN A 213 21.41 -5.09 6.20
C GLN A 213 21.50 -6.49 5.59
N GLY A 214 21.63 -7.52 6.42
CA GLY A 214 21.60 -8.92 5.95
C GLY A 214 20.27 -9.27 5.26
N ARG A 215 19.14 -8.82 5.83
CA ARG A 215 17.81 -9.02 5.24
C ARG A 215 17.66 -8.28 3.91
N GLU A 216 18.17 -7.05 3.79
CA GLU A 216 18.15 -6.26 2.54
C GLU A 216 18.90 -6.97 1.41
N VAL A 217 20.07 -7.55 1.70
CA VAL A 217 20.84 -8.32 0.72
C VAL A 217 20.07 -9.55 0.26
N ASN A 218 19.47 -10.31 1.19
CA ASN A 218 18.67 -11.49 0.88
C ASN A 218 17.45 -11.14 0.00
N LEU A 219 16.73 -10.07 0.34
CA LEU A 219 15.58 -9.61 -0.43
C LEU A 219 16.01 -9.14 -1.83
N SER A 220 17.13 -8.41 -1.93
CA SER A 220 17.69 -8.00 -3.22
C SER A 220 18.03 -9.19 -4.12
N GLN A 221 18.63 -10.24 -3.57
CA GLN A 221 18.90 -11.48 -4.31
C GLN A 221 17.61 -12.18 -4.76
N LYS A 222 16.59 -12.24 -3.89
CA LYS A 222 15.28 -12.83 -4.20
C LYS A 222 14.58 -12.07 -5.33
N ILE A 223 14.62 -10.74 -5.31
CA ILE A 223 14.12 -9.88 -6.39
C ILE A 223 14.80 -10.22 -7.72
N SER A 224 16.13 -10.26 -7.76
CA SER A 224 16.88 -10.62 -8.96
C SER A 224 16.62 -12.07 -9.42
N GLY A 225 16.31 -12.98 -8.50
CA GLY A 225 15.86 -14.35 -8.81
C GLY A 225 14.51 -14.36 -9.54
N LEU A 226 13.50 -13.73 -8.94
CA LEU A 226 12.14 -13.66 -9.48
C LEU A 226 12.09 -12.93 -10.84
N GLN A 227 12.87 -11.86 -11.00
CA GLN A 227 12.97 -11.16 -12.29
C GLN A 227 13.55 -12.06 -13.38
N ARG A 228 14.59 -12.85 -13.09
CA ARG A 228 15.15 -13.81 -14.05
C ARG A 228 14.15 -14.89 -14.42
N GLU A 229 13.40 -15.41 -13.44
CA GLU A 229 12.37 -16.42 -13.67
C GLU A 229 11.21 -15.89 -14.54
N LEU A 230 10.77 -14.65 -14.28
CA LEU A 230 9.76 -13.96 -15.11
C LEU A 230 10.25 -13.77 -16.55
N SER A 231 11.49 -13.32 -16.73
CA SER A 231 12.10 -13.15 -18.06
C SER A 231 12.24 -14.48 -18.80
N ALA A 232 12.65 -15.56 -18.12
CA ALA A 232 12.74 -16.89 -18.69
C ALA A 232 11.35 -17.43 -19.10
N THR A 233 10.34 -17.24 -18.27
CA THR A 233 8.95 -17.65 -18.55
C THR A 233 8.38 -16.88 -19.75
N ALA A 234 8.64 -15.57 -19.82
CA ALA A 234 8.24 -14.75 -20.96
C ALA A 234 8.92 -15.20 -22.27
N ALA A 235 10.22 -15.53 -22.22
CA ALA A 235 10.97 -16.03 -23.38
C ALA A 235 10.45 -17.41 -23.86
N ALA A 236 10.15 -18.33 -22.94
CA ALA A 236 9.57 -19.62 -23.27
C ALA A 236 8.21 -19.47 -23.97
N GLY A 237 7.35 -18.58 -23.47
CA GLY A 237 6.06 -18.26 -24.10
C GLY A 237 6.19 -17.72 -25.53
N ARG A 238 7.20 -16.89 -25.81
CA ARG A 238 7.49 -16.40 -27.17
C ARG A 238 7.91 -17.53 -28.12
N SER A 239 8.69 -18.50 -27.64
CA SER A 239 9.20 -19.59 -28.48
C SER A 239 8.14 -20.63 -28.88
N GLN A 240 7.13 -20.86 -28.03
CA GLN A 240 6.09 -21.86 -28.27
C GLN A 240 4.85 -21.31 -28.97
N GLY A 241 4.66 -19.97 -28.97
CA GLY A 241 3.47 -19.34 -29.51
C GLY A 241 2.20 -19.64 -28.71
N THR A 242 1.11 -18.94 -29.03
CA THR A 242 -0.21 -19.11 -28.39
C THR A 242 -1.21 -19.86 -29.29
N VAL A 243 -0.93 -19.96 -30.59
CA VAL A 243 -1.84 -20.54 -31.58
C VAL A 243 -1.77 -22.07 -31.50
N GLY A 244 -2.90 -22.71 -31.22
CA GLY A 244 -3.01 -24.18 -31.16
C GLY A 244 -2.61 -24.79 -29.81
N VAL A 245 -2.34 -23.98 -28.79
CA VAL A 245 -2.15 -24.44 -27.41
C VAL A 245 -3.50 -24.62 -26.74
N ASP A 246 -3.65 -25.68 -25.94
CA ASP A 246 -4.84 -25.94 -25.15
C ASP A 246 -5.17 -24.73 -24.23
N PRO A 247 -6.42 -24.24 -24.22
CA PRO A 247 -6.86 -23.18 -23.30
C PRO A 247 -6.47 -23.41 -21.84
N ASP A 248 -6.54 -24.64 -21.34
CA ASP A 248 -6.21 -24.94 -19.94
C ASP A 248 -4.72 -24.73 -19.64
N VAL A 249 -3.85 -24.99 -20.63
CA VAL A 249 -2.41 -24.77 -20.53
C VAL A 249 -2.07 -23.27 -20.57
N LEU A 250 -2.83 -22.48 -21.34
CA LEU A 250 -2.66 -21.01 -21.35
C LEU A 250 -3.08 -20.41 -20.01
N VAL A 251 -4.22 -20.83 -19.45
CA VAL A 251 -4.69 -20.38 -18.13
C VAL A 251 -3.68 -20.74 -17.03
N ALA A 252 -3.13 -21.95 -17.05
CA ALA A 252 -2.11 -22.37 -16.08
C ALA A 252 -0.83 -21.51 -16.17
N ARG A 253 -0.43 -21.10 -17.38
CA ARG A 253 0.73 -20.20 -17.59
C ARG A 253 0.46 -18.81 -17.07
N ASP A 254 -0.70 -18.25 -17.38
CA ASP A 254 -1.09 -16.92 -16.91
C ASP A 254 -1.16 -16.90 -15.38
N HIS A 255 -1.74 -17.93 -14.76
CA HIS A 255 -1.77 -18.08 -13.31
C HIS A 255 -0.37 -18.16 -12.70
N SER A 256 0.54 -18.94 -13.28
CA SER A 256 1.93 -19.04 -12.82
C SER A 256 2.67 -17.71 -12.92
N ARG A 257 2.50 -16.99 -14.04
CA ARG A 257 3.07 -15.65 -14.24
C ARG A 257 2.52 -14.67 -13.21
N ASP A 258 1.22 -14.68 -12.96
CA ASP A 258 0.57 -13.78 -12.01
C ASP A 258 1.05 -14.05 -10.57
N GLN A 259 1.24 -15.31 -10.19
CA GLN A 259 1.86 -15.68 -8.91
C GLN A 259 3.29 -15.14 -8.78
N LEU A 260 4.11 -15.26 -9.82
CA LEU A 260 5.49 -14.72 -9.81
C LEU A 260 5.50 -13.20 -9.69
N LEU A 261 4.59 -12.52 -10.38
CA LEU A 261 4.43 -11.07 -10.32
C LEU A 261 4.01 -10.63 -8.90
N GLN A 262 3.00 -11.28 -8.31
CA GLN A 262 2.57 -11.02 -6.94
C GLN A 262 3.72 -11.23 -5.93
N ASN A 263 4.48 -12.32 -6.07
CA ASN A 263 5.65 -12.59 -5.25
C ASN A 263 6.74 -11.51 -5.42
N LEU A 264 6.99 -11.05 -6.64
CA LEU A 264 7.96 -9.99 -6.90
C LEU A 264 7.53 -8.68 -6.23
N ALA A 265 6.27 -8.27 -6.38
CA ALA A 265 5.75 -7.08 -5.72
C ALA A 265 5.90 -7.16 -4.19
N ALA A 266 5.51 -8.27 -3.59
CA ALA A 266 5.61 -8.47 -2.14
C ALA A 266 7.05 -8.35 -1.62
N VAL A 267 8.03 -8.95 -2.32
CA VAL A 267 9.45 -8.88 -1.91
C VAL A 267 10.02 -7.47 -2.09
N VAL A 268 9.62 -6.75 -3.14
CA VAL A 268 10.02 -5.35 -3.35
C VAL A 268 9.49 -4.47 -2.23
N GLU A 269 8.22 -4.62 -1.86
CA GLU A 269 7.65 -3.86 -0.75
C GLU A 269 8.30 -4.21 0.60
N GLU A 270 8.61 -5.49 0.85
CA GLU A 270 9.32 -5.92 2.05
C GLU A 270 10.72 -5.29 2.13
N ARG A 271 11.41 -5.20 0.99
CA ARG A 271 12.72 -4.53 0.90
C ARG A 271 12.61 -3.04 1.18
N ASP A 272 11.58 -2.38 0.66
CA ASP A 272 11.35 -0.96 0.93
C ASP A 272 11.09 -0.70 2.41
N LYS A 273 10.32 -1.55 3.09
CA LYS A 273 10.13 -1.49 4.56
C LYS A 273 11.46 -1.60 5.31
N VAL A 274 12.30 -2.58 4.96
CA VAL A 274 13.64 -2.75 5.55
C VAL A 274 14.52 -1.52 5.34
N LEU A 275 14.46 -0.87 4.17
CA LEU A 275 15.22 0.35 3.90
C LEU A 275 14.72 1.55 4.72
N VAL A 276 13.41 1.67 4.94
CA VAL A 276 12.82 2.69 5.82
C VAL A 276 13.25 2.47 7.27
N GLU A 277 13.20 1.23 7.76
CA GLU A 277 13.69 0.88 9.11
C GLU A 277 15.19 1.18 9.28
N LEU A 278 16.01 0.84 8.28
CA LEU A 278 17.44 1.19 8.28
C LEU A 278 17.63 2.71 8.34
N SER A 279 16.87 3.48 7.56
CA SER A 279 16.91 4.95 7.59
C SER A 279 16.57 5.50 8.99
N CYS A 280 15.59 4.91 9.67
CA CYS A 280 15.25 5.26 11.06
C CYS A 280 16.41 4.99 12.03
N LEU A 281 17.07 3.83 11.88
CA LEU A 281 18.22 3.48 12.73
C LEU A 281 19.44 4.36 12.45
N PHE A 282 19.66 4.81 11.21
CA PHE A 282 20.73 5.77 10.89
C PHE A 282 20.55 7.12 11.60
N ILE A 283 19.29 7.58 11.77
CA ILE A 283 19.01 8.77 12.57
C ILE A 283 19.55 8.55 13.99
N LEU A 284 19.27 7.39 14.61
CA LEU A 284 19.74 7.09 15.96
C LEU A 284 21.24 6.80 16.06
N GLU A 285 21.83 6.16 15.06
CA GLU A 285 23.26 5.85 15.03
C GLU A 285 24.10 7.13 15.16
N SER A 286 23.62 8.24 14.59
CA SER A 286 24.26 9.56 14.71
C SER A 286 24.40 10.05 16.15
N ARG A 287 23.50 9.64 17.07
CA ARG A 287 23.57 9.94 18.52
C ARG A 287 24.83 9.40 19.17
N PHE A 288 25.35 8.28 18.66
CA PHE A 288 26.47 7.55 19.26
C PHE A 288 27.81 7.89 18.60
N ARG A 289 27.83 8.81 17.62
CA ARG A 289 29.07 9.23 16.96
C ARG A 289 29.81 10.25 17.84
N PRO A 290 31.12 10.07 18.06
CA PRO A 290 31.90 11.02 18.87
C PRO A 290 31.96 12.39 18.18
N GLY A 291 31.65 13.44 18.93
CA GLY A 291 31.74 14.84 18.47
C GLY A 291 30.57 15.32 17.60
N GLY A 292 29.48 14.56 17.49
CA GLY A 292 28.24 14.99 16.82
C GLY A 292 27.29 15.72 17.77
N GLU A 293 26.64 16.78 17.29
CA GLU A 293 25.50 17.41 17.97
C GLU A 293 24.23 16.63 17.59
N PHE A 294 23.62 15.91 18.53
CA PHE A 294 22.42 15.13 18.30
C PHE A 294 21.19 15.88 18.80
N ASN A 295 20.35 16.35 17.86
CA ASN A 295 19.10 17.01 18.19
C ASN A 295 17.99 15.98 18.44
N MET A 296 17.63 15.80 19.72
CA MET A 296 16.63 14.84 20.16
C MET A 296 15.22 15.14 19.61
N GLU A 297 14.83 16.41 19.51
CA GLU A 297 13.51 16.81 19.02
C GLU A 297 13.38 16.62 17.51
N GLU A 298 14.44 16.94 16.77
CA GLU A 298 14.51 16.70 15.34
C GLU A 298 14.49 15.20 15.02
N ALA A 299 15.27 14.40 15.75
CA ALA A 299 15.27 12.95 15.61
C ALA A 299 13.88 12.35 15.86
N ARG A 300 13.20 12.78 16.95
CA ARG A 300 11.82 12.37 17.24
C ARG A 300 10.90 12.68 16.06
N SER A 301 10.89 13.93 15.59
CA SER A 301 9.97 14.33 14.53
C SER A 301 10.26 13.62 13.20
N ASN A 302 11.53 13.36 12.87
CA ASN A 302 11.89 12.60 11.68
C ASN A 302 11.46 11.14 11.76
N LEU A 303 11.57 10.51 12.93
CA LEU A 303 11.09 9.15 13.17
C LEU A 303 9.56 9.08 13.09
N GLU A 304 8.86 10.03 13.70
CA GLU A 304 7.40 10.10 13.64
C GLU A 304 6.92 10.24 12.18
N ALA A 305 7.54 11.13 11.40
CA ALA A 305 7.23 11.32 9.99
C ALA A 305 7.50 10.04 9.16
N SER A 306 8.57 9.31 9.49
CA SER A 306 8.92 8.06 8.81
C SER A 306 7.89 6.95 9.09
N PHE A 307 7.51 6.74 10.35
CA PHE A 307 6.49 5.73 10.71
C PHE A 307 5.11 6.08 10.18
N ALA A 308 4.74 7.37 10.18
CA ALA A 308 3.48 7.81 9.59
C ALA A 308 3.47 7.59 8.07
N SER A 309 4.61 7.84 7.40
CA SER A 309 4.79 7.69 5.95
C SER A 309 4.79 6.22 5.49
N GLU A 310 5.14 5.28 6.36
CA GLU A 310 5.10 3.83 6.09
C GLU A 310 3.67 3.29 5.99
N ALA A 311 2.72 3.88 6.72
CA ALA A 311 1.35 3.38 6.79
C ALA A 311 0.55 3.64 5.52
N GLU A 312 -0.25 2.63 5.15
CA GLU A 312 -1.26 2.69 4.09
C GLU A 312 -2.49 3.47 4.58
N ILE A 313 -2.82 3.32 5.87
CA ILE A 313 -3.93 4.04 6.51
C ILE A 313 -3.45 4.66 7.82
N ALA A 314 -3.49 5.99 7.90
CA ALA A 314 -3.21 6.72 9.12
C ALA A 314 -4.52 7.12 9.82
N PHE A 315 -4.62 6.83 11.11
CA PHE A 315 -5.74 7.19 11.98
C PHE A 315 -5.33 8.35 12.89
N THR A 316 -6.12 9.42 12.92
CA THR A 316 -5.87 10.58 13.76
C THR A 316 -7.20 11.19 14.26
N THR A 317 -7.12 12.13 15.20
CA THR A 317 -8.25 13.02 15.47
C THR A 317 -8.14 14.27 14.62
N VAL A 318 -9.28 14.92 14.36
CA VAL A 318 -9.29 16.21 13.63
C VAL A 318 -8.39 17.25 14.33
N SER A 319 -8.43 17.32 15.66
CA SER A 319 -7.63 18.24 16.48
C SER A 319 -6.15 17.87 16.60
N SER A 320 -5.80 16.59 16.47
CA SER A 320 -4.42 16.08 16.62
C SER A 320 -3.65 16.02 15.31
N THR A 321 -4.20 16.58 14.23
CA THR A 321 -3.48 16.68 12.94
C THR A 321 -2.36 17.71 13.09
N ASP A 322 -1.21 17.32 13.67
CA ASP A 322 -0.06 18.22 13.87
C ASP A 322 0.47 18.69 12.51
N PRO A 323 0.29 19.98 12.16
CA PRO A 323 0.73 20.48 10.85
C PRO A 323 2.19 20.19 10.55
N LYS A 324 3.05 20.10 11.58
CA LYS A 324 4.49 19.83 11.40
C LYS A 324 4.78 18.40 10.93
N LEU A 325 4.04 17.42 11.46
CA LEU A 325 4.16 16.04 11.02
C LEU A 325 3.72 15.91 9.56
N PHE A 326 2.54 16.44 9.24
CA PHE A 326 1.97 16.32 7.90
C PHE A 326 2.76 17.09 6.83
N GLN A 327 3.39 18.22 7.18
CA GLN A 327 4.31 18.95 6.30
C GLN A 327 5.61 18.18 6.00
N ARG A 328 6.00 17.25 6.88
CA ARG A 328 7.22 16.44 6.76
C ARG A 328 7.00 15.11 6.05
N LEU A 329 5.75 14.73 5.78
CA LEU A 329 5.45 13.50 5.05
C LEU A 329 6.04 13.58 3.64
N ALA A 330 6.70 12.49 3.21
CA ALA A 330 7.30 12.42 1.89
C ALA A 330 6.25 12.51 0.78
N HIS A 331 5.05 11.99 1.06
CA HIS A 331 3.88 12.03 0.19
C HIS A 331 2.66 12.34 1.06
N GLY A 332 1.68 13.06 0.52
CA GLY A 332 0.42 13.34 1.20
C GLY A 332 -0.47 12.10 1.33
N PHE A 333 -1.75 12.34 1.56
CA PHE A 333 -2.79 11.32 1.51
C PHE A 333 -3.63 11.54 0.26
N ASP A 334 -3.88 10.47 -0.49
CA ASP A 334 -4.70 10.49 -1.70
C ASP A 334 -6.19 10.57 -1.35
N MET A 335 -6.55 10.11 -0.15
CA MET A 335 -7.91 10.11 0.36
C MET A 335 -7.97 10.50 1.84
N VAL A 336 -8.97 11.30 2.19
CA VAL A 336 -9.32 11.61 3.58
C VAL A 336 -10.74 11.14 3.86
N VAL A 337 -10.91 10.35 4.91
CA VAL A 337 -12.21 9.90 5.43
C VAL A 337 -12.41 10.51 6.80
N ILE A 338 -13.53 11.19 7.01
CA ILE A 338 -13.88 11.77 8.30
C ILE A 338 -15.08 11.01 8.87
N ASP A 339 -14.85 10.22 9.91
CA ASP A 339 -15.94 9.64 10.70
C ASP A 339 -16.53 10.71 11.64
N GLU A 340 -17.85 10.67 11.82
CA GLU A 340 -18.60 11.60 12.69
C GLU A 340 -18.42 13.10 12.38
N ALA A 341 -18.36 13.48 11.10
CA ALA A 341 -18.08 14.84 10.60
C ALA A 341 -19.06 15.97 10.98
N THR A 342 -20.11 15.70 11.77
CA THR A 342 -21.14 16.68 12.19
C THR A 342 -21.28 16.80 13.70
N SER A 343 -20.28 16.34 14.47
CA SER A 343 -20.31 16.43 15.94
C SER A 343 -19.94 17.82 16.46
#